data_AF-A0A6A6IA06-F1
#
_entry.id   AF-A0A6A6IA06-F1
#
_cell.length_a   1.000
_cell.length_b   1.000
_cell.length_c   1.000
_cell.angle_alpha   90.00
_cell.angle_beta   90.00
_cell.angle_gamma   90.00
#
_symmetry.space_group_name_H-M   'P 1'
#
loop_
_entity.id
_entity.type
_entity.pdbx_description
1 polymer ?
#
loop_
_entity_poly.entity_id
_entity_poly.type
_entity_poly.pdbx_seq_one_letter_code
_entity_poly.pdbx_strand_id
1 'polypeptide(L)'
;MERAASPPTWKSPIASAVVTFVALLTPLFFFWIFKRVRNMQNGNGNPFPFMELPPELRDMVYENLLEDPYYPPPPPCAKHHGSPLNWMLPGRWSSGSAEQQKGRGHGKKRSNWIFLANKQIYSEYMDIVCKKTTFHLTISPHNYTAPTAPTTENKKIWNISAEMLKQLRKCDIKLVTTSNMLGVNDPRTMDPEDWVLARQMREELKEVENVQELNLHVKAIGDPLWNPLWVWYHASQSLKTMGSTSTPSSTTPPGPKLNRITFSLDMWSPGENYLERDPENKEQWAWWCMKGHCVGPDTGAELTVREFCAKLYVECRTCRPELDSDDEEEEEE
;
A
#
# COMPACT_ATOMS: atom_id res chain seq x y z
N MET A 1 -39.01 -27.45 60.96
CA MET A 1 -38.32 -28.68 60.52
C MET A 1 -39.17 -29.31 59.42
N GLU A 2 -38.97 -28.88 58.18
CA GLU A 2 -39.61 -29.47 57.00
C GLU A 2 -38.78 -30.64 56.49
N ARG A 3 -39.39 -31.83 56.44
CA ARG A 3 -38.79 -33.02 55.81
C ARG A 3 -39.03 -32.95 54.30
N ALA A 4 -37.95 -32.82 53.56
CA ALA A 4 -37.94 -32.94 52.11
C ALA A 4 -38.33 -34.37 51.67
N ALA A 5 -39.34 -34.47 50.81
CA ALA A 5 -39.71 -35.70 50.11
C ALA A 5 -38.80 -35.90 48.90
N SER A 6 -38.11 -37.03 48.84
CA SER A 6 -37.29 -37.46 47.70
C SER A 6 -38.15 -37.95 46.53
N PRO A 7 -37.79 -37.65 45.27
CA PRO A 7 -38.55 -38.11 44.12
C PRO A 7 -38.28 -39.58 43.79
N PRO A 8 -39.25 -40.30 43.21
CA PRO A 8 -39.12 -41.71 42.85
C PRO A 8 -38.17 -41.88 41.66
N THR A 9 -37.16 -42.72 41.86
CA THR A 9 -36.20 -43.12 40.83
C THR A 9 -36.81 -44.20 39.93
N TRP A 10 -37.39 -43.81 38.80
CA TRP A 10 -37.74 -44.74 37.73
C TRP A 10 -36.46 -45.21 37.00
N LYS A 11 -35.88 -46.32 37.45
CA LYS A 11 -34.87 -47.05 36.67
C LYS A 11 -35.59 -47.92 35.64
N SER A 12 -35.99 -47.32 34.51
CA SER A 12 -36.48 -48.09 33.36
C SER A 12 -35.30 -48.80 32.68
N PRO A 13 -35.24 -50.14 32.65
CA PRO A 13 -34.14 -50.89 32.03
C PRO A 13 -34.03 -50.60 30.52
N ILE A 14 -35.13 -50.14 29.91
CA ILE A 14 -35.20 -49.76 28.50
C ILE A 14 -34.33 -48.51 28.24
N ALA A 15 -34.34 -47.53 29.15
CA ALA A 15 -33.54 -46.32 29.01
C ALA A 15 -32.03 -46.63 29.05
N SER A 16 -31.62 -47.56 29.92
CA SER A 16 -30.22 -47.99 30.00
C SER A 16 -29.77 -48.75 28.75
N ALA A 17 -30.63 -49.59 28.18
CA ALA A 17 -30.34 -50.33 26.95
C ALA A 17 -30.23 -49.42 25.72
N VAL A 18 -31.07 -48.38 25.62
CA VAL A 18 -31.01 -47.39 24.54
C VAL A 18 -29.72 -46.57 24.63
N VAL A 19 -29.32 -46.14 25.83
CA VAL A 19 -28.08 -45.36 26.03
C VAL A 19 -26.84 -46.18 25.67
N THR A 20 -26.77 -47.46 26.04
CA THR A 20 -25.64 -48.32 25.66
C THR A 20 -25.59 -48.60 24.16
N PHE A 21 -26.73 -48.77 23.50
CA PHE A 21 -26.80 -48.95 22.05
C PHE A 21 -26.34 -47.70 21.29
N VAL A 22 -26.78 -46.51 21.73
CA VAL A 22 -26.35 -45.23 21.16
C VAL A 22 -24.85 -44.99 21.39
N ALA A 23 -24.31 -45.36 22.56
CA ALA A 23 -22.89 -45.24 22.88
C ALA A 23 -21.99 -46.19 22.06
N LEU A 24 -22.51 -47.35 21.64
CA LEU A 24 -21.81 -48.29 20.75
C LEU A 24 -21.87 -47.88 19.29
N LEU A 25 -22.98 -47.27 18.85
CA LEU A 25 -23.16 -46.85 17.46
C LEU A 25 -22.46 -45.52 17.14
N THR A 26 -22.29 -44.62 18.11
CA THR A 26 -21.58 -43.35 17.89
C THR A 26 -20.15 -43.53 17.37
N PRO A 27 -19.25 -44.33 17.99
CA PRO A 27 -17.88 -44.49 17.51
C PRO A 27 -17.81 -45.15 16.13
N LEU A 28 -18.72 -46.08 15.82
CA LEU A 28 -18.83 -46.70 14.50
C LEU A 28 -19.27 -45.70 13.43
N PHE A 29 -20.22 -44.83 13.76
CA PHE A 29 -20.68 -43.76 12.87
C PHE A 29 -19.58 -42.71 12.64
N PHE A 30 -18.87 -42.29 13.70
CA PHE A 30 -17.72 -41.40 13.58
C PHE A 30 -16.58 -42.02 12.77
N PHE A 31 -16.28 -43.30 12.98
CA PHE A 31 -15.28 -44.02 12.19
C PHE A 31 -15.67 -44.10 10.71
N TRP A 32 -16.96 -44.34 10.41
CA TRP A 32 -17.46 -44.37 9.04
C TRP A 32 -17.39 -42.99 8.36
N ILE A 33 -17.77 -41.93 9.07
CA ILE A 33 -17.60 -40.55 8.59
C ILE A 33 -16.12 -40.24 8.37
N PHE A 34 -15.24 -40.58 9.31
CA PHE A 34 -13.81 -40.32 9.21
C PHE A 34 -13.18 -41.06 8.01
N LYS A 35 -13.59 -42.32 7.80
CA LYS A 35 -13.18 -43.11 6.63
C LYS A 35 -13.72 -42.52 5.32
N ARG A 36 -14.95 -42.01 5.31
CA ARG A 36 -15.55 -41.36 4.13
C ARG A 36 -14.89 -40.02 3.82
N VAL A 37 -14.60 -39.20 4.82
CA VAL A 37 -13.85 -37.93 4.67
C VAL A 37 -12.43 -38.21 4.18
N ARG A 38 -11.74 -39.20 4.74
CA ARG A 38 -10.40 -39.61 4.30
C ARG A 38 -10.41 -40.18 2.87
N ASN A 39 -11.44 -40.94 2.50
CA ASN A 39 -11.60 -41.41 1.12
C ASN A 39 -11.95 -40.27 0.15
N MET A 40 -12.69 -39.25 0.57
CA MET A 40 -12.93 -38.04 -0.25
C MET A 40 -11.65 -37.21 -0.40
N GLN A 41 -10.82 -37.09 0.64
CA GLN A 41 -9.51 -36.44 0.56
C GLN A 41 -8.54 -37.22 -0.34
N ASN A 42 -8.58 -38.56 -0.32
CA ASN A 42 -7.71 -39.39 -1.15
C ASN A 42 -8.24 -39.59 -2.59
N GLY A 43 -9.56 -39.54 -2.81
CA GLY A 43 -10.22 -39.79 -4.10
C GLY A 43 -10.33 -38.55 -5.01
N ASN A 44 -10.20 -37.34 -4.45
CA ASN A 44 -10.10 -36.09 -5.21
C ASN A 44 -8.64 -35.64 -5.44
N GLY A 45 -7.71 -36.59 -5.47
CA GLY A 45 -6.27 -36.34 -5.59
C GLY A 45 -5.78 -35.81 -6.94
N ASN A 46 -6.67 -35.44 -7.86
CA ASN A 46 -6.28 -34.63 -8.99
C ASN A 46 -6.54 -33.17 -8.62
N PRO A 47 -5.52 -32.43 -8.14
CA PRO A 47 -5.65 -30.98 -8.02
C PRO A 47 -6.13 -30.44 -9.37
N PHE A 48 -7.03 -29.46 -9.33
CA PHE A 48 -7.49 -28.79 -10.53
C PHE A 48 -6.26 -28.42 -11.37
N PRO A 49 -6.15 -28.89 -12.63
CA PRO A 49 -4.94 -28.76 -13.42
C PRO A 49 -4.87 -27.33 -13.96
N PHE A 50 -4.63 -26.39 -13.05
CA PHE A 50 -4.60 -24.97 -13.35
C PHE A 50 -3.59 -24.68 -14.47
N MET A 51 -2.49 -25.44 -14.51
CA MET A 51 -1.45 -25.36 -15.53
C MET A 51 -1.86 -25.88 -16.92
N GLU A 52 -2.88 -26.72 -17.00
CA GLU A 52 -3.45 -27.18 -18.28
C GLU A 52 -4.46 -26.19 -18.85
N LEU A 53 -4.82 -25.15 -18.08
CA LEU A 53 -5.64 -24.06 -18.61
C LEU A 53 -4.85 -23.26 -19.65
N PRO A 54 -5.51 -22.84 -20.74
CA PRO A 54 -4.99 -21.85 -21.67
C PRO A 54 -4.42 -20.62 -20.92
N PRO A 55 -3.30 -20.05 -21.39
CA PRO A 55 -2.68 -18.89 -20.77
C PRO A 55 -3.67 -17.75 -20.50
N GLU A 56 -4.64 -17.54 -21.39
CA GLU A 56 -5.65 -16.50 -21.30
C GLU A 56 -6.60 -16.70 -20.11
N LEU A 57 -6.99 -17.95 -19.83
CA LEU A 57 -7.84 -18.27 -18.68
C LEU A 57 -7.08 -18.18 -17.36
N ARG A 58 -5.79 -18.55 -17.36
CA ARG A 58 -4.93 -18.35 -16.19
C ARG A 58 -4.77 -16.87 -15.88
N ASP A 59 -4.47 -16.07 -16.90
CA ASP A 59 -4.34 -14.62 -16.79
C ASP A 59 -5.63 -13.97 -16.29
N MET A 60 -6.80 -14.37 -16.80
CA MET A 60 -8.08 -13.87 -16.32
C MET A 60 -8.38 -14.28 -14.87
N VAL A 61 -8.00 -15.50 -14.46
CA VAL A 61 -8.13 -15.92 -13.05
C VAL A 61 -7.21 -15.10 -12.17
N TYR A 62 -5.97 -14.85 -12.60
CA TYR A 62 -5.06 -13.97 -11.88
C TYR A 62 -5.61 -12.55 -11.83
N GLU A 63 -5.99 -11.91 -12.94
CA GLU A 63 -6.57 -10.56 -12.97
C GLU A 63 -7.78 -10.38 -12.04
N ASN A 64 -8.65 -11.39 -11.91
CA ASN A 64 -9.79 -11.34 -10.99
C ASN A 64 -9.44 -11.63 -9.52
N LEU A 65 -8.24 -12.14 -9.25
CA LEU A 65 -7.71 -12.43 -7.91
C LEU A 65 -6.61 -11.46 -7.46
N LEU A 66 -6.04 -10.69 -8.38
CA LEU A 66 -4.99 -9.69 -8.13
C LEU A 66 -5.62 -8.49 -7.42
N GLU A 67 -5.38 -8.40 -6.11
CA GLU A 67 -5.50 -7.14 -5.36
C GLU A 67 -4.13 -6.46 -5.37
N ASP A 68 -4.08 -5.14 -5.59
CA ASP A 68 -2.81 -4.41 -5.58
C ASP A 68 -2.13 -4.52 -4.21
N PRO A 69 -0.85 -4.94 -4.18
CA PRO A 69 -0.15 -5.17 -2.92
C PRO A 69 0.14 -3.83 -2.22
N TYR A 70 -0.42 -3.68 -1.02
CA TYR A 70 -0.31 -2.48 -0.19
C TYR A 70 0.54 -2.75 1.05
N TYR A 71 1.60 -1.97 1.25
CA TYR A 71 2.52 -2.10 2.37
C TYR A 71 2.59 -0.82 3.21
N PRO A 72 2.47 -0.89 4.55
CA PRO A 72 2.08 -2.06 5.34
C PRO A 72 0.62 -2.47 5.05
N PRO A 73 0.25 -3.75 5.25
CA PRO A 73 -1.11 -4.20 4.96
C PRO A 73 -2.13 -3.32 5.69
N PRO A 74 -3.23 -2.91 5.01
CA PRO A 74 -4.21 -2.03 5.62
C PRO A 74 -4.77 -2.67 6.89
N PRO A 75 -5.05 -1.87 7.94
CA PRO A 75 -5.60 -2.39 9.18
C PRO A 75 -6.83 -3.24 8.85
N PRO A 76 -6.98 -4.43 9.45
CA PRO A 76 -8.17 -5.25 9.20
C PRO A 76 -9.39 -4.37 9.48
N CYS A 77 -10.28 -4.23 8.49
CA CYS A 77 -11.55 -3.52 8.69
C CYS A 77 -12.13 -4.03 10.01
N ALA A 78 -12.38 -3.11 10.94
CA ALA A 78 -12.98 -3.43 12.22
C ALA A 78 -14.17 -4.33 11.89
N LYS A 79 -14.13 -5.57 12.37
CA LYS A 79 -15.27 -6.48 12.22
C LYS A 79 -16.41 -5.72 12.88
N HIS A 80 -17.30 -5.12 12.08
CA HIS A 80 -18.60 -4.73 12.60
C HIS A 80 -19.08 -5.98 13.32
N HIS A 81 -19.28 -5.87 14.63
CA HIS A 81 -19.85 -6.93 15.45
C HIS A 81 -21.23 -7.22 14.86
N GLY A 82 -21.27 -8.07 13.85
CA GLY A 82 -22.47 -8.55 13.24
C GLY A 82 -23.21 -9.30 14.32
N SER A 83 -24.36 -8.75 14.69
CA SER A 83 -25.32 -9.40 15.57
C SER A 83 -25.42 -10.90 15.23
N PRO A 84 -25.31 -11.81 16.22
CA PRO A 84 -25.15 -13.26 16.01
C PRO A 84 -26.36 -13.97 15.37
N LEU A 85 -27.38 -13.23 14.92
CA LEU A 85 -28.62 -13.75 14.36
C LEU A 85 -28.79 -13.51 12.84
N ASN A 86 -27.80 -12.89 12.17
CA ASN A 86 -27.93 -12.55 10.74
C ASN A 86 -27.84 -13.75 9.77
N TRP A 87 -27.59 -14.95 10.27
CA TRP A 87 -27.51 -16.18 9.46
C TRP A 87 -28.86 -16.91 9.30
N MET A 88 -29.92 -16.47 9.98
CA MET A 88 -31.23 -17.16 9.97
C MET A 88 -32.30 -16.53 9.06
N LEU A 89 -31.98 -15.52 8.25
CA LEU A 89 -32.95 -14.90 7.32
C LEU A 89 -32.41 -14.86 5.88
N PRO A 90 -32.73 -15.85 5.04
CA PRO A 90 -32.51 -15.75 3.61
C PRO A 90 -33.64 -14.91 3.00
N GLY A 91 -33.36 -13.68 2.57
CA GLY A 91 -34.31 -12.96 1.71
C GLY A 91 -34.52 -11.46 1.89
N ARG A 92 -33.55 -10.67 2.39
CA ARG A 92 -33.60 -9.21 2.25
C ARG A 92 -32.25 -8.63 1.87
N TRP A 93 -31.98 -8.58 0.57
CA TRP A 93 -31.15 -7.52 0.01
C TRP A 93 -31.96 -6.22 0.11
N SER A 94 -31.86 -5.56 1.27
CA SER A 94 -32.30 -4.18 1.40
C SER A 94 -31.12 -3.28 1.04
N SER A 95 -31.14 -2.77 -0.18
CA SER A 95 -30.51 -1.50 -0.53
C SER A 95 -31.07 -0.40 0.38
N GLY A 96 -30.20 0.41 0.98
CA GLY A 96 -30.64 1.61 1.70
C GLY A 96 -29.62 2.18 2.69
N SER A 97 -28.96 3.25 2.25
CA SER A 97 -28.46 4.38 3.05
C SER A 97 -27.26 4.16 3.98
N ALA A 98 -26.06 4.38 3.41
CA ALA A 98 -25.01 5.15 4.06
C ALA A 98 -24.33 6.01 2.98
N GLU A 99 -24.97 7.14 2.70
CA GLU A 99 -24.45 8.22 1.87
C GLU A 99 -23.40 8.98 2.69
N GLN A 100 -22.13 8.59 2.55
CA GLN A 100 -20.92 9.43 2.73
C GLN A 100 -19.66 8.56 2.74
N GLN A 101 -19.15 8.20 1.56
CA GLN A 101 -17.72 8.04 1.29
C GLN A 101 -17.52 7.84 -0.22
N LYS A 102 -17.58 8.95 -0.97
CA LYS A 102 -17.10 9.01 -2.34
C LYS A 102 -15.57 9.10 -2.30
N GLY A 103 -14.90 8.03 -2.71
CA GLY A 103 -13.45 8.01 -2.88
C GLY A 103 -12.92 6.62 -3.23
N ARG A 104 -13.30 6.12 -4.42
CA ARG A 104 -12.77 4.99 -5.22
C ARG A 104 -12.31 3.73 -4.46
N GLY A 105 -12.99 2.62 -4.77
CA GLY A 105 -13.04 1.42 -3.95
C GLY A 105 -11.84 0.47 -4.03
N HIS A 106 -11.83 -0.47 -3.09
CA HIS A 106 -11.41 -1.85 -3.29
C HIS A 106 -12.15 -2.75 -2.30
N GLY A 107 -12.60 -3.90 -2.82
CA GLY A 107 -13.68 -4.71 -2.27
C GLY A 107 -13.32 -5.58 -1.06
N LYS A 108 -14.35 -6.30 -0.59
CA LYS A 108 -14.22 -7.40 0.38
C LYS A 108 -13.05 -8.31 0.00
N LYS A 109 -12.03 -8.39 0.85
CA LYS A 109 -10.88 -9.31 0.74
C LYS A 109 -11.36 -10.70 0.34
N ARG A 110 -11.10 -11.10 -0.91
CA ARG A 110 -11.38 -12.47 -1.36
C ARG A 110 -10.22 -13.33 -0.87
N SER A 111 -10.50 -14.23 0.06
CA SER A 111 -9.47 -15.04 0.70
C SER A 111 -8.73 -15.91 -0.31
N ASN A 112 -7.42 -15.74 -0.33
CA ASN A 112 -6.44 -16.32 -1.24
C ASN A 112 -6.12 -17.80 -0.94
N TRP A 113 -7.13 -18.67 -0.98
CA TRP A 113 -6.94 -20.10 -0.70
C TRP A 113 -6.20 -20.86 -1.82
N ILE A 114 -6.13 -20.30 -3.04
CA ILE A 114 -5.44 -20.94 -4.16
C ILE A 114 -3.92 -21.00 -3.97
N PHE A 115 -3.36 -20.11 -3.14
CA PHE A 115 -1.92 -20.07 -2.84
C PHE A 115 -1.45 -21.17 -1.89
N LEU A 116 -2.37 -21.88 -1.24
CA LEU A 116 -2.03 -23.02 -0.38
C LEU A 116 -1.94 -24.34 -1.16
N ALA A 117 -2.29 -24.35 -2.44
CA ALA A 117 -2.40 -25.59 -3.22
C ALA A 117 -1.10 -26.00 -3.94
N ASN A 118 -0.23 -25.07 -4.36
CA ASN A 118 0.97 -25.41 -5.13
C ASN A 118 2.04 -24.29 -5.12
N LYS A 119 3.31 -24.64 -4.84
CA LYS A 119 4.46 -23.72 -4.86
C LYS A 119 4.75 -23.14 -6.25
N GLN A 120 4.52 -23.89 -7.32
CA GLN A 120 4.71 -23.43 -8.70
C GLN A 120 3.66 -22.39 -9.10
N ILE A 121 2.40 -22.63 -8.73
CA ILE A 121 1.32 -21.65 -8.96
C ILE A 121 1.62 -20.36 -8.21
N TYR A 122 2.14 -20.46 -6.98
CA TYR A 122 2.55 -19.30 -6.20
C TYR A 122 3.69 -18.50 -6.87
N SER A 123 4.71 -19.17 -7.42
CA SER A 123 5.80 -18.46 -8.11
C SER A 123 5.36 -17.79 -9.41
N GLU A 124 4.53 -18.44 -10.22
CA GLU A 124 3.98 -17.83 -11.45
C GLU A 124 3.04 -16.67 -11.10
N TYR A 125 2.21 -16.84 -10.07
CA TYR A 125 1.38 -15.76 -9.57
C TYR A 125 2.22 -14.56 -9.14
N MET A 126 3.25 -14.75 -8.31
CA MET A 126 4.10 -13.65 -7.84
C MET A 126 4.85 -12.97 -8.98
N ASP A 127 5.30 -13.72 -9.98
CA ASP A 127 5.90 -13.15 -11.20
C ASP A 127 4.91 -12.26 -11.96
N ILE A 128 3.66 -12.71 -12.13
CA ILE A 128 2.60 -11.90 -12.76
C ILE A 128 2.26 -10.67 -11.91
N VAL A 129 2.17 -10.81 -10.58
CA VAL A 129 1.95 -9.67 -9.66
C VAL A 129 3.05 -8.64 -9.86
N CYS A 130 4.32 -9.03 -9.74
CA CYS A 130 5.48 -8.14 -9.89
C CYS A 130 5.54 -7.44 -11.26
N LYS A 131 5.03 -8.10 -12.32
CA LYS A 131 5.01 -7.57 -13.69
C LYS A 131 3.81 -6.67 -14.00
N LYS A 132 2.60 -7.05 -13.58
CA LYS A 132 1.34 -6.38 -13.97
C LYS A 132 0.82 -5.39 -12.94
N THR A 133 1.10 -5.58 -11.65
CA THR A 133 0.52 -4.74 -10.58
C THR A 133 1.41 -3.55 -10.19
N THR A 134 0.78 -2.50 -9.67
CA THR A 134 1.49 -1.37 -9.07
C THR A 134 1.58 -1.57 -7.56
N PHE A 135 2.81 -1.61 -7.05
CA PHE A 135 3.04 -1.78 -5.61
C PHE A 135 2.89 -0.46 -4.88
N HIS A 136 2.08 -0.42 -3.84
CA HIS A 136 1.87 0.79 -3.06
C HIS A 136 2.63 0.72 -1.73
N LEU A 137 3.73 1.46 -1.64
CA LEU A 137 4.60 1.52 -0.47
C LEU A 137 4.30 2.77 0.35
N THR A 138 3.65 2.60 1.50
CA THR A 138 3.24 3.73 2.34
C THR A 138 4.13 3.88 3.57
N ILE A 139 4.54 5.10 3.83
CA ILE A 139 5.22 5.54 5.06
C ILE A 139 4.25 6.50 5.77
N SER A 140 4.04 6.31 7.06
CA SER A 140 3.12 7.13 7.87
C SER A 140 3.61 7.19 9.31
N PRO A 141 3.13 8.15 10.12
CA PRO A 141 3.51 8.23 11.54
C PRO A 141 3.17 6.95 12.33
N HIS A 142 2.24 6.13 11.84
CA HIS A 142 1.84 4.88 12.49
C HIS A 142 2.78 3.70 12.22
N ASN A 143 3.52 3.73 11.11
CA ASN A 143 4.42 2.63 10.72
C ASN A 143 5.90 2.97 10.87
N TYR A 144 6.23 4.27 10.89
CA TYR A 144 7.59 4.75 11.04
C TYR A 144 7.90 5.10 12.50
N THR A 145 9.01 4.58 13.00
CA THR A 145 9.59 4.96 14.29
C THR A 145 10.97 5.54 14.03
N ALA A 146 11.15 6.81 14.36
CA ALA A 146 12.43 7.49 14.18
C ALA A 146 13.53 6.76 14.99
N PRO A 147 14.71 6.51 14.40
CA PRO A 147 15.82 5.87 15.12
C PRO A 147 16.24 6.74 16.31
N THR A 148 16.18 6.19 17.51
CA THR A 148 16.48 6.92 18.75
C THR A 148 17.98 6.92 19.08
N ALA A 149 18.79 6.12 18.38
CA ALA A 149 20.25 6.06 18.51
C ALA A 149 20.90 5.41 17.26
N PRO A 150 22.17 5.75 16.93
CA PRO A 150 22.88 5.23 15.74
C PRO A 150 23.30 3.75 15.82
N THR A 151 23.05 3.07 16.95
CA THR A 151 23.50 1.69 17.22
C THR A 151 22.38 0.64 17.25
N THR A 152 21.12 1.06 17.16
CA THR A 152 19.98 0.14 17.06
C THR A 152 19.79 -0.30 15.61
N GLU A 153 19.74 -1.62 15.39
CA GLU A 153 19.48 -2.27 14.10
C GLU A 153 18.47 -1.48 13.26
N ASN A 154 18.85 -1.14 12.02
CA ASN A 154 18.01 -0.40 11.08
C ASN A 154 16.68 -1.15 10.88
N LYS A 155 15.64 -0.73 11.62
CA LYS A 155 14.31 -1.31 11.54
C LYS A 155 13.75 -1.03 10.16
N LYS A 156 13.54 -2.08 9.36
CA LYS A 156 12.97 -1.95 8.00
C LYS A 156 11.65 -1.18 8.01
N ILE A 157 11.50 -0.21 7.12
CA ILE A 157 10.27 0.54 6.85
C ILE A 157 9.25 -0.41 6.24
N TRP A 158 9.67 -1.20 5.24
CA TRP A 158 8.81 -2.15 4.55
C TRP A 158 9.24 -3.59 4.83
N ASN A 159 8.26 -4.42 5.20
CA ASN A 159 8.44 -5.87 5.35
C ASN A 159 8.33 -6.56 3.98
N ILE A 160 9.24 -6.25 3.06
CA ILE A 160 9.30 -6.82 1.71
C ILE A 160 10.65 -7.56 1.56
N SER A 161 10.63 -8.71 0.90
CA SER A 161 11.86 -9.45 0.61
C SER A 161 12.66 -8.75 -0.50
N ALA A 162 13.99 -8.79 -0.40
CA ALA A 162 14.87 -8.23 -1.43
C ALA A 162 14.63 -8.87 -2.81
N GLU A 163 14.29 -10.17 -2.85
CA GLU A 163 13.96 -10.89 -4.08
C GLU A 163 12.71 -10.32 -4.77
N MET A 164 11.67 -9.94 -4.01
CA MET A 164 10.47 -9.31 -4.56
C MET A 164 10.78 -7.88 -5.06
N LEU A 165 11.57 -7.12 -4.31
CA LEU A 165 12.00 -5.76 -4.71
C LEU A 165 12.72 -5.76 -6.06
N LYS A 166 13.58 -6.76 -6.31
CA LYS A 166 14.29 -6.94 -7.59
C LYS A 166 13.35 -7.21 -8.77
N GLN A 167 12.14 -7.73 -8.53
CA GLN A 167 11.19 -8.08 -9.58
C GLN A 167 10.17 -6.98 -9.87
N LEU A 168 10.09 -5.93 -9.04
CA LEU A 168 9.10 -4.87 -9.19
C LEU A 168 9.25 -4.12 -10.51
N ARG A 169 8.15 -3.98 -11.25
CA ARG A 169 8.08 -3.15 -12.46
C ARG A 169 7.45 -1.78 -12.22
N LYS A 170 6.43 -1.69 -11.37
CA LYS A 170 5.73 -0.43 -11.06
C LYS A 170 5.56 -0.27 -9.55
N CYS A 171 5.88 0.91 -9.04
CA CYS A 171 5.85 1.19 -7.62
C CYS A 171 5.46 2.65 -7.36
N ASP A 172 4.48 2.84 -6.48
CA ASP A 172 4.04 4.13 -5.98
C ASP A 172 4.35 4.22 -4.48
N ILE A 173 5.26 5.11 -4.12
CA ILE A 173 5.62 5.39 -2.74
C ILE A 173 4.75 6.53 -2.22
N LYS A 174 3.98 6.28 -1.17
CA LYS A 174 3.18 7.29 -0.47
C LYS A 174 3.83 7.65 0.85
N LEU A 175 4.44 8.82 0.90
CA LEU A 175 5.06 9.38 2.09
C LEU A 175 4.04 10.29 2.80
N VAL A 176 3.47 9.83 3.90
CA VAL A 176 2.60 10.62 4.78
C VAL A 176 3.44 11.10 5.97
N THR A 177 3.75 12.39 6.02
CA THR A 177 4.75 12.94 6.94
C THR A 177 4.18 14.00 7.87
N THR A 178 4.69 13.97 9.10
CA THR A 178 4.50 15.00 10.14
C THR A 178 5.84 15.64 10.48
N SER A 179 5.83 16.79 11.16
CA SER A 179 7.01 17.48 11.72
C SER A 179 7.99 16.53 12.43
N ASN A 180 7.48 15.69 13.33
CA ASN A 180 8.28 14.73 14.10
C ASN A 180 9.06 13.71 13.25
N MET A 181 8.63 13.44 12.01
CA MET A 181 9.29 12.47 11.13
C MET A 181 10.52 13.04 10.41
N LEU A 182 10.73 14.36 10.49
CA LEU A 182 11.96 14.98 9.99
C LEU A 182 13.15 14.70 10.91
N GLY A 183 12.90 14.39 12.19
CA GLY A 183 13.97 14.13 13.17
C GLY A 183 14.71 15.37 13.65
N VAL A 184 14.21 16.57 13.30
CA VAL A 184 14.77 17.87 13.71
C VAL A 184 13.70 18.73 14.38
N ASN A 185 14.14 19.61 15.29
CA ASN A 185 13.25 20.56 15.98
C ASN A 185 12.80 21.71 15.07
N ASP A 186 13.68 22.18 14.18
CA ASP A 186 13.37 23.19 13.17
C ASP A 186 13.70 22.65 11.77
N PRO A 187 12.71 22.50 10.87
CA PRO A 187 12.96 22.03 9.51
C PRO A 187 13.74 23.03 8.64
N ARG A 188 13.87 24.30 9.04
CA ARG A 188 14.56 25.34 8.25
C ARG A 188 16.07 25.18 8.28
N THR A 189 16.59 24.58 9.34
CA THR A 189 18.03 24.40 9.56
C THR A 189 18.52 23.03 9.12
N MET A 190 17.63 22.20 8.54
CA MET A 190 17.95 20.85 8.09
C MET A 190 18.49 20.90 6.67
N ASP A 191 19.59 20.19 6.42
CA ASP A 191 20.04 19.95 5.06
C ASP A 191 19.32 18.72 4.47
N PRO A 192 18.90 18.76 3.19
CA PRO A 192 18.21 17.63 2.56
C PRO A 192 19.03 16.32 2.58
N GLU A 193 20.36 16.40 2.54
CA GLU A 193 21.23 15.21 2.58
C GLU A 193 21.23 14.51 3.95
N ASP A 194 21.01 15.28 5.01
CA ASP A 194 21.01 14.80 6.39
C ASP A 194 19.69 14.16 6.81
N TRP A 195 18.68 14.22 5.95
CA TRP A 195 17.38 13.65 6.27
C TRP A 195 17.43 12.13 6.42
N VAL A 196 17.33 11.67 7.66
CA VAL A 196 17.45 10.25 8.05
C VAL A 196 16.44 9.37 7.34
N LEU A 197 15.18 9.82 7.23
CA LEU A 197 14.13 9.03 6.58
C LEU A 197 14.41 8.83 5.09
N ALA A 198 14.84 9.87 4.36
CA ALA A 198 15.22 9.69 2.96
C ALA A 198 16.42 8.77 2.79
N ARG A 199 17.42 8.85 3.68
CA ARG A 199 18.56 7.93 3.66
C ARG A 199 18.11 6.47 3.82
N GLN A 200 17.19 6.23 4.76
CA GLN A 200 16.64 4.90 4.99
C GLN A 200 15.81 4.40 3.79
N MET A 201 15.00 5.26 3.18
CA MET A 201 14.26 4.93 1.96
C MET A 201 15.20 4.55 0.81
N ARG A 202 16.27 5.34 0.58
CA ARG A 202 17.29 5.04 -0.44
C ARG A 202 17.97 3.69 -0.19
N GLU A 203 18.29 3.39 1.06
CA GLU A 203 18.93 2.12 1.45
C GLU A 203 18.01 0.91 1.26
N GLU A 204 16.70 1.03 1.52
CA GLU A 204 15.75 -0.07 1.28
C GLU A 204 15.40 -0.26 -0.19
N LEU A 205 15.39 0.82 -0.97
CA LEU A 205 15.10 0.78 -2.40
C LEU A 205 16.32 0.42 -3.27
N LYS A 206 17.53 0.35 -2.71
CA LYS A 206 18.76 0.05 -3.48
C LYS A 206 18.72 -1.29 -4.23
N GLU A 207 17.94 -2.24 -3.74
CA GLU A 207 17.78 -3.58 -4.33
C GLU A 207 16.76 -3.61 -5.48
N VAL A 208 16.11 -2.47 -5.78
CA VAL A 208 15.14 -2.37 -6.88
C VAL A 208 15.90 -2.13 -8.19
N GLU A 209 15.99 -3.17 -9.01
CA GLU A 209 16.79 -3.15 -10.25
C GLU A 209 15.94 -2.96 -11.53
N ASN A 210 14.68 -3.41 -11.50
CA ASN A 210 13.88 -3.65 -12.71
C ASN A 210 12.70 -2.68 -12.90
N VAL A 211 12.62 -1.63 -12.07
CA VAL A 211 11.48 -0.72 -12.05
C VAL A 211 11.45 0.15 -13.30
N GLN A 212 10.28 0.21 -13.94
CA GLN A 212 10.00 1.04 -15.10
C GLN A 212 9.35 2.36 -14.67
N GLU A 213 8.49 2.29 -13.65
CA GLU A 213 7.73 3.42 -13.13
C GLU A 213 7.84 3.45 -11.61
N LEU A 214 8.53 4.45 -11.08
CA LEU A 214 8.65 4.71 -9.65
C LEU A 214 8.16 6.12 -9.34
N ASN A 215 6.98 6.23 -8.74
CA ASN A 215 6.38 7.51 -8.36
C ASN A 215 6.47 7.73 -6.85
N LEU A 216 6.66 8.99 -6.46
CA LEU A 216 6.59 9.43 -5.08
C LEU A 216 5.41 10.38 -4.90
N HIS A 217 4.64 10.16 -3.86
CA HIS A 217 3.57 11.04 -3.42
C HIS A 217 3.84 11.49 -1.99
N VAL A 218 4.16 12.77 -1.83
CA VAL A 218 4.46 13.38 -0.54
C VAL A 218 3.22 14.08 0.00
N LYS A 219 2.60 13.47 0.99
CA LYS A 219 1.45 13.99 1.72
C LYS A 219 1.91 14.57 3.06
N ALA A 220 1.86 15.89 3.20
CA ALA A 220 2.22 16.55 4.46
C ALA A 220 0.97 16.74 5.33
N ILE A 221 1.04 16.27 6.58
CA ILE A 221 0.03 16.54 7.61
C ILE A 221 0.43 17.84 8.30
N GLY A 222 -0.38 18.89 8.10
CA GLY A 222 -0.15 20.18 8.72
C GLY A 222 -0.23 20.08 10.25
N ASP A 223 0.70 20.74 10.93
CA ASP A 223 0.68 20.90 12.38
C ASP A 223 0.96 22.39 12.70
N PRO A 224 0.28 22.98 13.71
CA PRO A 224 0.38 24.41 14.05
C PRO A 224 1.80 24.96 14.18
N LEU A 225 2.79 24.11 14.45
CA LEU A 225 4.17 24.53 14.73
C LEU A 225 5.03 24.72 13.47
N TRP A 226 4.56 24.36 12.27
CA TRP A 226 5.40 24.38 11.07
C TRP A 226 4.61 24.53 9.76
N ASN A 227 5.33 24.88 8.68
CA ASN A 227 4.76 24.96 7.34
C ASN A 227 5.02 23.66 6.55
N PRO A 228 3.97 22.96 6.07
CA PRO A 228 4.10 21.70 5.32
C PRO A 228 5.00 21.77 4.08
N LEU A 229 5.20 22.96 3.50
CA LEU A 229 6.09 23.19 2.35
C LEU A 229 7.54 22.74 2.62
N TRP A 230 8.01 22.82 3.87
CA TRP A 230 9.36 22.37 4.21
C TRP A 230 9.56 20.88 4.00
N VAL A 231 8.53 20.06 4.28
CA VAL A 231 8.58 18.62 4.03
C VAL A 231 8.58 18.34 2.53
N TRP A 232 7.79 19.06 1.75
CA TRP A 232 7.78 18.89 0.30
C TRP A 232 9.13 19.26 -0.32
N TYR A 233 9.70 20.38 0.14
CA TYR A 233 11.03 20.82 -0.26
C TYR A 233 12.07 19.74 0.04
N HIS A 234 12.22 19.34 1.31
CA HIS A 234 13.20 18.34 1.73
C HIS A 234 12.97 17.01 1.04
N ALA A 235 11.73 16.52 0.96
CA ALA A 235 11.44 15.28 0.28
C ALA A 235 11.81 15.31 -1.21
N SER A 236 11.55 16.44 -1.88
CA SER A 236 11.96 16.60 -3.27
C SER A 236 13.48 16.60 -3.41
N GLN A 237 14.20 17.44 -2.66
CA GLN A 237 15.66 17.58 -2.81
C GLN A 237 16.41 16.31 -2.41
N SER A 238 16.00 15.65 -1.32
CA SER A 238 16.66 14.43 -0.84
C SER A 238 16.44 13.21 -1.75
N LEU A 239 15.33 13.15 -2.47
CA LEU A 239 14.93 11.96 -3.24
C LEU A 239 15.05 12.15 -4.76
N LYS A 240 15.07 13.38 -5.27
CA LYS A 240 15.32 13.70 -6.70
C LYS A 240 16.64 13.12 -7.22
N THR A 241 17.67 13.09 -6.37
CA THR A 241 19.01 12.61 -6.69
C THR A 241 19.15 11.08 -6.63
N MET A 242 18.12 10.36 -6.15
CA MET A 242 18.12 8.91 -6.09
C MET A 242 18.30 8.31 -7.50
N GLY A 243 19.23 7.36 -7.63
CA GLY A 243 19.55 6.68 -8.89
C GLY A 243 20.26 7.52 -9.94
N SER A 244 20.66 8.75 -9.62
CA SER A 244 21.43 9.60 -10.53
C SER A 244 22.93 9.35 -10.34
N THR A 245 23.68 9.17 -11.43
CA THR A 245 25.12 8.86 -11.44
C THR A 245 26.03 10.03 -11.05
N SER A 246 25.44 11.15 -10.65
CA SER A 246 26.14 12.39 -10.30
C SER A 246 26.79 12.38 -8.91
N THR A 247 26.68 11.29 -8.15
CA THR A 247 27.36 11.14 -6.85
C THR A 247 28.65 10.32 -7.03
N PRO A 248 29.85 10.95 -7.06
CA PRO A 248 31.09 10.30 -7.50
C PRO A 248 31.77 9.36 -6.47
N SER A 249 31.10 8.94 -5.39
CA SER A 249 31.79 8.34 -4.24
C SER A 249 31.24 7.03 -3.66
N SER A 250 30.16 6.44 -4.18
CA SER A 250 29.65 5.17 -3.63
C SER A 250 29.90 3.98 -4.54
N THR A 251 30.66 3.01 -4.06
CA THR A 251 30.82 1.63 -4.57
C THR A 251 29.51 0.81 -4.58
N THR A 252 28.38 1.44 -4.29
CA THR A 252 27.04 0.84 -4.20
C THR A 252 26.31 1.08 -5.53
N PRO A 253 25.58 0.08 -6.08
CA PRO A 253 24.80 0.29 -7.29
C PRO A 253 23.86 1.49 -7.11
N PRO A 254 23.74 2.39 -8.10
CA PRO A 254 22.79 3.47 -8.03
C PRO A 254 21.39 2.86 -7.94
N GLY A 255 20.64 3.19 -6.88
CA GLY A 255 19.27 2.72 -6.70
C GLY A 255 18.34 3.17 -7.84
N PRO A 256 17.03 2.85 -7.79
CA PRO A 256 16.11 3.21 -8.85
C PRO A 256 15.96 4.74 -8.99
N LYS A 257 15.72 5.22 -10.20
CA LYS A 257 15.37 6.63 -10.45
C LYS A 257 13.88 6.84 -10.17
N LEU A 258 13.54 7.97 -9.56
CA LEU A 258 12.15 8.44 -9.50
C LEU A 258 11.73 9.02 -10.85
N ASN A 259 10.53 8.67 -11.30
CA ASN A 259 9.91 9.23 -12.51
C ASN A 259 9.15 10.52 -12.17
N ARG A 260 8.39 10.51 -11.06
CA ARG A 260 7.47 11.59 -10.70
C ARG A 260 7.42 11.82 -9.19
N ILE A 261 7.30 13.07 -8.76
CA ILE A 261 7.06 13.48 -7.37
C ILE A 261 5.83 14.40 -7.34
N THR A 262 4.80 13.97 -6.61
CA THR A 262 3.56 14.72 -6.40
C THR A 262 3.46 15.17 -4.95
N PHE A 263 2.79 16.30 -4.73
CA PHE A 263 2.67 16.93 -3.42
C PHE A 263 1.19 17.05 -3.04
N SER A 264 0.83 16.80 -1.79
CA SER A 264 -0.53 17.03 -1.29
C SER A 264 -0.56 17.34 0.21
N LEU A 265 -1.60 18.05 0.63
CA LEU A 265 -1.91 18.32 2.04
C LEU A 265 -2.98 17.35 2.54
N ASP A 266 -3.08 17.18 3.86
CA ASP A 266 -4.09 16.30 4.46
C ASP A 266 -5.52 16.82 4.32
N MET A 267 -5.72 18.15 4.38
CA MET A 267 -7.06 18.78 4.33
C MET A 267 -7.32 19.65 3.10
N TRP A 268 -6.32 19.88 2.23
CA TRP A 268 -6.42 20.77 1.06
C TRP A 268 -6.03 20.08 -0.25
N SER A 269 -6.35 20.74 -1.36
CA SER A 269 -6.10 20.30 -2.73
C SER A 269 -4.65 19.81 -2.95
N PRO A 270 -4.42 18.93 -3.94
CA PRO A 270 -3.07 18.59 -4.38
C PRO A 270 -2.26 19.85 -4.63
N GLY A 271 -0.93 19.79 -4.42
CA GLY A 271 -0.02 20.81 -4.92
C GLY A 271 -0.31 21.06 -6.40
N GLU A 272 -0.29 22.33 -6.81
CA GLU A 272 -0.79 22.73 -8.14
C GLU A 272 0.09 22.19 -9.27
N ASN A 273 1.39 22.11 -9.00
CA ASN A 273 2.37 21.51 -9.89
C ASN A 273 3.04 20.29 -9.23
N TYR A 274 3.52 19.40 -10.06
CA TYR A 274 4.29 18.22 -9.68
C TYR A 274 5.60 18.18 -10.49
N LEU A 275 6.55 17.38 -10.01
CA LEU A 275 7.82 17.16 -10.69
C LEU A 275 7.77 15.86 -11.47
N GLU A 276 8.21 15.88 -12.71
CA GLU A 276 8.33 14.68 -13.53
C GLU A 276 9.56 14.80 -14.43
N ARG A 277 10.24 13.67 -14.64
CA ARG A 277 11.38 13.59 -15.55
C ARG A 277 10.86 13.68 -16.98
N ASP A 278 11.35 14.69 -17.68
CA ASP A 278 10.97 14.92 -19.07
C ASP A 278 11.71 13.91 -19.98
N PRO A 279 10.99 13.00 -20.67
CA PRO A 279 11.61 12.07 -21.60
C PRO A 279 12.23 12.78 -22.81
N GLU A 280 11.74 13.96 -23.19
CA GLU A 280 12.23 14.72 -24.35
C GLU A 280 13.54 15.45 -24.02
N ASN A 281 13.68 15.91 -22.78
CA ASN A 281 14.85 16.66 -22.31
C ASN A 281 15.81 15.80 -21.45
N LYS A 282 16.22 14.63 -21.97
CA LYS A 282 17.25 13.75 -21.36
C LYS A 282 16.95 13.32 -19.92
N GLU A 283 15.69 13.06 -19.58
CA GLU A 283 15.25 12.68 -18.22
C GLU A 283 15.55 13.76 -17.15
N GLN A 284 15.72 15.02 -17.56
CA GLN A 284 15.87 16.13 -16.61
C GLN A 284 14.54 16.38 -15.89
N TRP A 285 14.63 16.84 -14.65
CA TRP A 285 13.45 17.21 -13.89
C TRP A 285 12.81 18.46 -14.49
N ALA A 286 11.50 18.41 -14.68
CA ALA A 286 10.69 19.55 -15.06
C ALA A 286 9.45 19.64 -14.16
N TRP A 287 8.90 20.85 -14.07
CA TRP A 287 7.66 21.13 -13.38
C TRP A 287 6.49 21.01 -14.34
N TRP A 288 5.45 20.33 -13.90
CA TRP A 288 4.26 20.06 -14.70
C TRP A 288 3.01 20.43 -13.92
N CYS A 289 2.03 21.01 -14.59
CA CYS A 289 0.73 21.25 -13.97
C CYS A 289 -0.12 19.97 -13.95
N MET A 290 -1.16 19.91 -13.14
CA MET A 290 -2.06 18.75 -13.05
C MET A 290 -2.75 18.35 -14.38
N LYS A 291 -2.71 19.19 -15.42
CA LYS A 291 -3.21 18.86 -16.77
C LYS A 291 -2.14 18.29 -17.72
N GLY A 292 -0.90 18.14 -17.26
CA GLY A 292 0.20 17.57 -18.05
C GLY A 292 0.91 18.56 -18.98
N HIS A 293 0.81 19.88 -18.73
CA HIS A 293 1.63 20.86 -19.43
C HIS A 293 2.90 21.16 -18.64
N CYS A 294 4.05 21.20 -19.34
CA CYS A 294 5.33 21.62 -18.76
C CYS A 294 5.27 23.12 -18.42
N VAL A 295 5.47 23.44 -17.15
CA VAL A 295 5.51 24.79 -16.59
C VAL A 295 6.93 25.36 -16.67
N GLY A 296 7.94 24.48 -16.69
CA GLY A 296 9.32 24.87 -16.94
C GLY A 296 10.32 23.88 -16.36
N PRO A 297 11.61 24.01 -16.72
CA PRO A 297 12.66 23.14 -16.18
C PRO A 297 12.87 23.37 -14.68
N ASP A 298 13.25 22.30 -13.98
CA ASP A 298 13.81 22.37 -12.63
C ASP A 298 15.28 22.82 -12.76
N THR A 299 15.68 23.89 -12.09
CA THR A 299 17.02 24.50 -12.23
C THR A 299 18.15 23.69 -11.57
N GLY A 300 17.93 22.40 -11.30
CA GLY A 300 18.94 21.48 -10.79
C GLY A 300 18.82 21.17 -9.29
N ALA A 301 19.88 20.58 -8.74
CA ALA A 301 19.92 19.99 -7.39
C ALA A 301 19.96 21.03 -6.24
N GLU A 302 20.09 22.32 -6.54
CA GLU A 302 20.29 23.39 -5.56
C GLU A 302 19.23 24.50 -5.68
N LEU A 303 17.96 24.11 -5.83
CA LEU A 303 16.86 25.06 -5.68
C LEU A 303 16.74 25.47 -4.21
N THR A 304 16.64 26.77 -3.95
CA THR A 304 16.26 27.27 -2.63
C THR A 304 14.79 26.97 -2.34
N VAL A 305 14.40 27.01 -1.07
CA VAL A 305 12.98 26.80 -0.66
C VAL A 305 12.06 27.83 -1.30
N ARG A 306 12.54 29.07 -1.47
CA ARG A 306 11.77 30.15 -2.10
C ARG A 306 11.49 29.85 -3.56
N GLU A 307 12.51 29.41 -4.31
CA GLU A 307 12.35 29.05 -5.72
C GLU A 307 11.51 27.79 -5.90
N PHE A 308 11.68 26.80 -5.01
CA PHE A 308 10.82 25.63 -4.96
C PHE A 308 9.35 26.03 -4.78
N CYS A 309 9.05 26.90 -3.81
CA CYS A 309 7.69 27.38 -3.58
C CYS A 309 7.18 28.19 -4.76
N ALA A 310 8.01 29.04 -5.36
CA ALA A 310 7.64 29.78 -6.56
C ALA A 310 7.22 28.81 -7.67
N LYS A 311 8.05 27.82 -8.02
CA LYS A 311 7.77 26.83 -9.07
C LYS A 311 6.54 25.96 -8.77
N LEU A 312 6.34 25.59 -7.51
CA LEU A 312 5.19 24.80 -7.08
C LEU A 312 3.85 25.50 -7.38
N TYR A 313 3.84 26.83 -7.30
CA TYR A 313 2.66 27.68 -7.52
C TYR A 313 2.75 28.54 -8.79
N VAL A 314 3.73 28.29 -9.68
CA VAL A 314 3.76 28.99 -10.97
C VAL A 314 2.51 28.60 -11.74
N GLU A 315 1.79 29.60 -12.21
CA GLU A 315 0.63 29.39 -13.05
C GLU A 315 1.03 28.82 -14.42
N CYS A 316 0.29 27.81 -14.87
CA CYS A 316 0.54 27.23 -16.18
C CYS A 316 0.01 28.18 -17.27
N ARG A 317 0.93 28.76 -18.04
CA ARG A 317 0.62 29.64 -19.20
C ARG A 317 -0.37 29.03 -20.18
N THR A 318 -0.28 27.73 -20.45
CA THR A 318 -1.23 27.03 -21.34
C THR A 318 -2.64 26.93 -20.74
N CYS A 319 -2.75 26.83 -19.41
CA CYS A 319 -4.03 26.74 -18.72
C CYS A 319 -4.66 28.11 -18.46
N ARG A 320 -3.83 29.14 -18.28
CA ARG A 320 -4.20 30.54 -18.00
C ARG A 320 -3.30 31.48 -18.81
N PRO A 321 -3.64 31.73 -20.09
CA PRO A 321 -2.85 32.60 -20.96
C PRO A 321 -3.05 34.10 -20.68
N GLU A 322 -4.07 34.49 -19.91
CA GLU A 322 -4.54 35.88 -19.76
C GLU A 322 -3.79 36.73 -18.73
N LEU A 323 -2.72 36.22 -18.08
CA LEU A 323 -2.01 36.95 -17.01
C LEU A 323 -0.66 37.56 -17.43
N ASP A 324 -0.21 37.32 -18.66
CA ASP A 324 1.05 37.88 -19.19
C ASP A 324 0.80 39.13 -20.08
N SER A 325 -0.41 39.70 -20.14
CA SER A 325 -0.74 40.83 -21.03
C SER A 325 -0.68 42.23 -20.41
N ASP A 326 -0.41 42.37 -19.11
CA ASP A 326 -0.71 43.62 -18.39
C ASP A 326 0.54 44.41 -17.90
N ASP A 327 1.76 44.12 -18.37
CA ASP A 327 2.99 44.76 -17.86
C ASP A 327 3.96 45.29 -18.95
N GLU A 328 3.48 45.91 -20.04
CA GLU A 328 4.36 46.64 -20.99
C GLU A 328 3.85 48.02 -21.45
N GLU A 329 2.92 48.67 -20.74
CA GLU A 329 2.58 50.08 -21.00
C GLU A 329 2.39 50.83 -19.69
N GLU A 330 3.47 51.43 -19.15
CA GLU A 330 3.46 52.70 -18.40
C GLU A 330 4.85 52.96 -17.77
N GLU A 331 5.67 53.78 -18.44
CA GLU A 331 6.49 54.88 -17.86
C GLU A 331 7.45 55.46 -18.92
N GLU A 332 6.88 56.13 -19.91
CA GLU A 332 7.53 57.29 -20.56
C GLU A 332 6.52 58.43 -20.56
N GLU A 333 6.53 59.26 -19.50
CA GLU A 333 6.19 60.69 -19.56
C GLU A 333 6.75 61.49 -18.37
#